data_AF-A0AAE0M0B2-F1
#
_entry.id   AF-A0AAE0M0B2-F1
#
_cell.length_a   1.000
_cell.length_b   1.000
_cell.length_c   1.000
_cell.angle_alpha   90.00
_cell.angle_beta   90.00
_cell.angle_gamma   90.00
#
_symmetry.space_group_name_H-M   'P 1'
#
loop_
_entity.id
_entity.type
_entity.pdbx_description
1 polymer ?
#
loop_
_entity_poly.entity_id
_entity_poly.type
_entity_poly.pdbx_seq_one_letter_code
_entity_poly.pdbx_strand_id
1 'polypeptide(L)'
;SSIFCALYCAFIFVVLIRRLVETPGGIFWDASKTNYVVGVLSQFSALLTDATIRALFGVLQPALTAQEGGTSFATWIGLGSSDWSSVFQVAAVNRFVNVWCDFRLSLPLLSLAFGSVLKFQADFEYYFIPGPPRATMPVYAGLTPPDITLLSRINASDLSMYFVTWGSSLLGSSQFAQDFSLEGCDGDCRSVILAGGIQLPRQVKPLLNESIYSGPTFDESDTITVINATGMVVKYEGVPDSDDMLAFNITTDCVYSSGQDDSNGLQICVKQDNDSMIVGWSACPIALYDRGTCNHEPDRTAWRAEPITAGTRMSLYKQVTTTAYNRDNQSIVNIAGIGSPTKIPLSAANYTRIFERALVANVNSSAVDRSNINMLVYTVTWMHRTFLKSFPGDNNSSVSNLHNFLAVPIQFSVTANEYANYTVTERGWEKVVQFPMPDEMITVARGGSSSSRLAILPWAGWVFITA
;
A
#
# COMPACT_ATOMS: atom_id res chain seq x y z
N SER A 1 -1.40 -37.92 13.70
CA SER A 1 -1.23 -37.55 12.29
C SER A 1 -2.50 -37.80 11.48
N SER A 2 -3.00 -39.03 11.35
CA SER A 2 -4.15 -39.35 10.47
C SER A 2 -5.46 -38.61 10.80
N ILE A 3 -5.78 -38.41 12.09
CA ILE A 3 -6.97 -37.65 12.51
C ILE A 3 -6.84 -36.17 12.13
N PHE A 4 -5.65 -35.59 12.29
CA PHE A 4 -5.36 -34.22 11.89
C PHE A 4 -5.46 -34.06 10.37
N CYS A 5 -4.90 -34.98 9.58
CA CYS A 5 -5.03 -34.95 8.13
C CYS A 5 -6.49 -35.12 7.69
N ALA A 6 -7.26 -35.98 8.35
CA ALA A 6 -8.69 -36.15 8.06
C ALA A 6 -9.48 -34.87 8.37
N LEU A 7 -9.23 -34.21 9.51
CA LEU A 7 -9.87 -32.95 9.88
C LEU A 7 -9.44 -31.79 8.96
N TYR A 8 -8.16 -31.73 8.59
CA TYR A 8 -7.62 -30.74 7.66
C TYR A 8 -8.21 -30.91 6.26
N CYS A 9 -8.23 -32.13 5.72
CA CYS A 9 -8.85 -32.45 4.44
C CYS A 9 -10.37 -32.21 4.46
N ALA A 10 -11.06 -32.52 5.58
CA ALA A 10 -12.48 -32.23 5.74
C ALA A 10 -12.77 -30.72 5.77
N PHE A 11 -11.97 -29.95 6.52
CA PHE A 11 -12.04 -28.49 6.55
C PHE A 11 -11.84 -27.90 5.16
N ILE A 12 -10.79 -28.34 4.44
CA ILE A 12 -10.53 -27.96 3.04
C ILE A 12 -11.71 -28.32 2.13
N PHE A 13 -12.22 -29.55 2.21
CA PHE A 13 -13.28 -30.00 1.32
C PHE A 13 -14.60 -29.24 1.55
N VAL A 14 -14.97 -29.01 2.81
CA VAL A 14 -16.22 -28.34 3.17
C VAL A 14 -16.14 -26.83 2.92
N VAL A 15 -15.08 -26.18 3.43
CA VAL A 15 -14.96 -24.72 3.39
C VAL A 15 -14.44 -24.26 2.03
N LEU A 16 -13.45 -24.95 1.44
CA LEU A 16 -12.79 -24.49 0.21
C LEU A 16 -13.41 -25.05 -1.07
N ILE A 17 -13.61 -26.37 -1.15
CA ILE A 17 -14.10 -27.02 -2.37
C ILE A 17 -15.62 -26.84 -2.50
N ARG A 18 -16.37 -27.12 -1.43
CA ARG A 18 -17.83 -26.96 -1.42
C ARG A 18 -18.32 -25.53 -1.16
N ARG A 19 -17.41 -24.60 -0.84
CA ARG A 19 -17.71 -23.17 -0.58
C ARG A 19 -18.78 -22.97 0.49
N LEU A 20 -18.87 -23.87 1.47
CA LEU A 20 -19.83 -23.75 2.55
C LEU A 20 -19.21 -22.87 3.65
N VAL A 21 -19.70 -21.64 3.76
CA VAL A 21 -19.29 -20.65 4.76
C VAL A 21 -19.73 -21.06 6.17
N GLU A 22 -20.74 -21.92 6.26
CA GLU A 22 -21.27 -22.49 7.49
C GLU A 22 -20.95 -23.99 7.52
N THR A 23 -20.26 -24.44 8.56
CA THR A 23 -20.10 -25.89 8.77
C THR A 23 -21.43 -26.50 9.20
N PRO A 24 -21.63 -27.82 9.04
CA PRO A 24 -22.88 -28.49 9.45
C PRO A 24 -23.27 -28.33 10.94
N GLY A 25 -22.43 -27.69 11.76
CA GLY A 25 -22.70 -27.35 13.16
C GLY A 25 -22.98 -25.87 13.43
N GLY A 26 -23.21 -25.03 12.41
CA GLY A 26 -23.61 -23.62 12.59
C GLY A 26 -22.47 -22.65 12.93
N ILE A 27 -21.22 -23.04 12.70
CA ILE A 27 -20.05 -22.17 12.97
C ILE A 27 -19.77 -21.35 11.71
N PHE A 28 -19.86 -20.02 11.85
CA PHE A 28 -19.51 -19.06 10.81
C PHE A 28 -18.02 -18.71 10.88
N TRP A 29 -17.34 -18.80 9.74
CA TRP A 29 -15.90 -18.55 9.64
C TRP A 29 -15.64 -17.11 9.22
N ASP A 30 -15.25 -16.26 10.18
CA ASP A 30 -14.78 -14.90 9.87
C ASP A 30 -13.33 -14.91 9.33
N ALA A 31 -12.88 -13.78 8.78
CA ALA A 31 -11.55 -13.65 8.18
C ALA A 31 -10.40 -13.94 9.14
N SER A 32 -10.48 -13.44 10.38
CA SER A 32 -9.45 -13.58 11.40
C SER A 32 -9.35 -15.03 11.87
N LYS A 33 -10.48 -15.69 12.16
CA LYS A 33 -10.55 -17.10 12.57
C LYS A 33 -10.10 -18.02 11.47
N THR A 34 -10.47 -17.74 10.21
CA THR A 34 -10.02 -18.54 9.07
C THR A 34 -8.52 -18.43 8.88
N ASN A 35 -7.97 -17.21 8.88
CA ASN A 35 -6.52 -17.00 8.76
C ASN A 35 -5.74 -17.61 9.93
N TYR A 36 -6.26 -17.48 11.15
CA TYR A 36 -5.67 -18.10 12.33
C TYR A 36 -5.67 -19.63 12.22
N VAL A 37 -6.81 -20.24 11.87
CA VAL A 37 -6.92 -21.70 11.76
C VAL A 37 -6.09 -22.23 10.60
N VAL A 38 -6.08 -21.58 9.44
CA VAL A 38 -5.21 -21.94 8.32
C VAL A 38 -3.73 -21.76 8.68
N GLY A 39 -3.36 -20.68 9.37
CA GLY A 39 -2.01 -20.44 9.86
C GLY A 39 -1.53 -21.51 10.85
N VAL A 40 -2.36 -21.85 11.84
CA VAL A 40 -2.07 -22.89 12.82
C VAL A 40 -2.00 -24.26 12.14
N LEU A 41 -2.97 -24.62 11.31
CA LEU A 41 -3.01 -25.91 10.62
C LEU A 41 -1.86 -26.07 9.61
N SER A 42 -1.44 -25.01 8.93
CA SER A 42 -0.28 -25.04 8.03
C SER A 42 1.04 -25.24 8.79
N GLN A 43 1.23 -24.57 9.93
CA GLN A 43 2.40 -24.78 10.79
C GLN A 43 2.44 -26.19 11.36
N PHE A 44 1.30 -26.70 11.85
CA PHE A 44 1.20 -28.09 12.30
C PHE A 44 1.45 -29.09 11.16
N SER A 45 0.97 -28.82 9.95
CA SER A 45 1.23 -29.63 8.77
C SER A 45 2.71 -29.65 8.39
N ALA A 46 3.39 -28.49 8.44
CA ALA A 46 4.83 -28.40 8.20
C ALA A 46 5.64 -29.17 9.26
N LEU A 47 5.28 -29.06 10.53
CA LEU A 47 5.91 -29.81 11.63
C LEU A 47 5.66 -31.32 11.53
N LEU A 48 4.45 -31.73 11.19
CA LEU A 48 4.10 -33.14 10.95
C LEU A 48 4.87 -33.71 9.76
N THR A 49 4.99 -32.92 8.69
CA THR A 49 5.79 -33.24 7.51
C THR A 49 7.25 -33.47 7.88
N ASP A 50 7.89 -32.50 8.53
CA ASP A 50 9.28 -32.58 8.97
C ASP A 50 9.50 -33.81 9.88
N ALA A 51 8.61 -34.02 10.86
CA ALA A 51 8.67 -35.19 11.74
C ALA A 51 8.51 -36.52 10.99
N THR A 52 7.60 -36.60 10.01
CA THR A 52 7.40 -37.81 9.21
C THR A 52 8.59 -38.12 8.32
N ILE A 53 9.21 -37.10 7.73
CA ILE A 53 10.41 -37.24 6.89
C ILE A 53 11.58 -37.72 7.76
N ARG A 54 11.80 -37.11 8.94
CA ARG A 54 12.84 -37.55 9.88
C ARG A 54 12.62 -38.98 10.37
N ALA A 55 11.38 -39.34 10.69
CA ALA A 55 11.04 -40.71 11.10
C ALA A 55 11.25 -41.72 9.96
N LEU A 56 10.91 -41.35 8.72
CA LEU A 56 11.12 -42.18 7.55
C LEU A 56 12.62 -42.43 7.31
N PHE A 57 13.45 -41.39 7.40
CA PHE A 57 14.91 -41.53 7.30
C PHE A 57 15.50 -42.39 8.42
N GLY A 58 15.03 -42.20 9.65
CA GLY A 58 15.42 -43.03 10.79
C GLY A 58 15.06 -44.51 10.64
N VAL A 59 14.04 -44.86 9.85
CA VAL A 59 13.68 -46.25 9.54
C VAL A 59 14.39 -46.78 8.29
N LEU A 60 14.59 -45.95 7.27
CA LEU A 60 15.31 -46.31 6.05
C LEU A 60 16.79 -46.60 6.32
N GLN A 61 17.43 -45.84 7.21
CA GLN A 61 18.84 -46.01 7.54
C GLN A 61 19.17 -47.44 8.02
N PRO A 62 18.51 -48.02 9.05
CA PRO A 62 18.76 -49.39 9.47
C PRO A 62 18.28 -50.44 8.44
N ALA A 63 17.17 -50.18 7.75
CA ALA A 63 16.61 -51.11 6.77
C ALA A 63 17.53 -51.29 5.55
N LEU A 64 18.17 -50.22 5.08
CA LEU A 64 19.12 -50.28 3.97
C LEU A 64 20.46 -50.87 4.41
N THR A 65 20.93 -50.60 5.64
CA THR A 65 22.15 -51.25 6.17
C THR A 65 22.00 -52.76 6.37
N ALA A 66 20.77 -53.26 6.53
CA ALA A 66 20.49 -54.68 6.73
C ALA A 66 20.42 -55.49 5.43
N GLN A 67 20.54 -54.86 4.25
CA GLN A 67 20.59 -55.57 2.97
C GLN A 67 21.92 -56.30 2.78
N GLU A 68 21.90 -57.45 2.09
CA GLU A 68 23.07 -58.34 1.89
C GLU A 68 24.30 -57.67 1.22
N GLY A 69 24.11 -56.53 0.55
CA GLY A 69 25.19 -55.72 -0.05
C GLY A 69 25.66 -54.51 0.78
N GLY A 70 25.01 -54.21 1.91
CA GLY A 70 25.24 -53.01 2.72
C GLY A 70 24.92 -51.69 1.99
N THR A 71 25.15 -50.57 2.67
CA THR A 71 25.03 -49.22 2.06
C THR A 71 26.38 -48.52 2.05
N SER A 72 26.63 -47.67 1.05
CA SER A 72 27.82 -46.81 1.06
C SER A 72 27.82 -45.90 2.30
N PHE A 73 28.99 -45.64 2.87
CA PHE A 73 29.15 -44.76 4.04
C PHE A 73 28.60 -43.35 3.80
N ALA A 74 28.75 -42.84 2.56
CA ALA A 74 28.21 -41.55 2.16
C ALA A 74 26.67 -41.54 2.18
N THR A 75 26.02 -42.61 1.72
CA THR A 75 24.56 -42.77 1.78
C THR A 75 24.07 -42.93 3.22
N TRP A 76 24.81 -43.66 4.05
CA TRP A 76 24.49 -43.85 5.47
C TRP A 76 24.57 -42.56 6.28
N ILE A 77 25.61 -41.75 6.05
CA ILE A 77 25.74 -40.40 6.64
C ILE A 77 24.67 -39.46 6.09
N GLY A 78 24.42 -39.48 4.77
CA GLY A 78 23.45 -38.62 4.11
C GLY A 78 22.00 -38.87 4.54
N LEU A 79 21.65 -40.11 4.89
CA LEU A 79 20.37 -40.48 5.50
C LEU A 79 20.28 -40.11 6.99
N GLY A 80 21.42 -39.95 7.67
CA GLY A 80 21.51 -39.49 9.05
C GLY A 80 21.43 -37.97 9.20
N SER A 81 21.82 -37.21 8.17
CA SER A 81 21.63 -35.76 8.10
C SER A 81 20.19 -35.44 7.68
N SER A 82 19.44 -34.75 8.54
CA SER A 82 18.02 -34.41 8.37
C SER A 82 17.77 -33.24 7.40
N ASP A 83 18.59 -33.11 6.35
CA ASP A 83 18.50 -32.03 5.38
C ASP A 83 17.64 -32.39 4.17
N TRP A 84 16.86 -31.41 3.69
CA TRP A 84 15.98 -31.54 2.52
C TRP A 84 16.72 -31.92 1.23
N SER A 85 18.01 -31.60 1.13
CA SER A 85 18.86 -31.99 0.00
C SER A 85 19.00 -33.52 -0.11
N SER A 86 19.05 -34.24 1.01
CA SER A 86 19.09 -35.70 1.06
C SER A 86 17.79 -36.34 0.57
N VAL A 87 16.63 -35.70 0.84
CA VAL A 87 15.30 -36.14 0.35
C VAL A 87 15.27 -36.15 -1.18
N PHE A 88 15.72 -35.06 -1.80
CA PHE A 88 15.76 -34.93 -3.25
C PHE A 88 16.74 -35.90 -3.91
N GLN A 89 17.90 -36.14 -3.28
CA GLN A 89 18.87 -37.12 -3.77
C GLN A 89 18.35 -38.55 -3.70
N VAL A 90 17.67 -38.95 -2.62
CA VAL A 90 17.09 -40.30 -2.50
C VAL A 90 15.93 -40.50 -3.49
N ALA A 91 15.09 -39.48 -3.68
CA ALA A 91 14.01 -39.51 -4.67
C ALA A 91 14.52 -39.56 -6.13
N ALA A 92 15.69 -38.97 -6.40
CA ALA A 92 16.31 -38.98 -7.73
C ALA A 92 17.06 -40.29 -8.03
N VAL A 93 17.65 -40.94 -7.02
CA VAL A 93 18.54 -42.10 -7.21
C VAL A 93 17.79 -43.43 -7.25
N ASN A 94 16.66 -43.57 -6.55
CA ASN A 94 15.85 -44.80 -6.56
C ASN A 94 14.57 -44.59 -7.36
N ARG A 95 14.41 -45.32 -8.47
CA ARG A 95 13.13 -45.48 -9.16
C ARG A 95 12.12 -46.07 -8.17
N PHE A 96 11.21 -45.21 -7.69
CA PHE A 96 9.96 -45.46 -6.97
C PHE A 96 9.61 -46.95 -6.78
N VAL A 97 10.07 -47.53 -5.66
CA VAL A 97 10.00 -48.99 -5.40
C VAL A 97 8.67 -49.40 -4.77
N ASN A 98 7.85 -48.47 -4.25
CA ASN A 98 6.56 -48.81 -3.64
C ASN A 98 5.56 -47.64 -3.69
N VAL A 99 4.43 -47.85 -4.37
CA VAL A 99 3.31 -46.89 -4.49
C VAL A 99 2.84 -46.36 -3.13
N TRP A 100 2.95 -47.17 -2.06
CA TRP A 100 2.57 -46.75 -0.71
C TRP A 100 3.58 -45.80 -0.05
N CYS A 101 4.87 -45.94 -0.37
CA CYS A 101 5.90 -44.98 0.04
C CYS A 101 5.76 -43.67 -0.74
N ASP A 102 5.41 -43.76 -2.03
CA ASP A 102 5.22 -42.59 -2.91
C ASP A 102 3.99 -41.77 -2.50
N PHE A 103 2.91 -42.44 -2.08
CA PHE A 103 1.74 -41.78 -1.48
C PHE A 103 2.10 -41.05 -0.18
N ARG A 104 2.94 -41.65 0.67
CA ARG A 104 3.41 -41.00 1.90
C ARG A 104 4.35 -39.83 1.65
N LEU A 105 5.16 -39.87 0.59
CA LEU A 105 6.06 -38.78 0.18
C LEU A 105 5.35 -37.62 -0.53
N SER A 106 4.26 -37.91 -1.24
CA SER A 106 3.46 -36.88 -1.92
C SER A 106 2.49 -36.13 -1.01
N LEU A 107 2.04 -36.75 0.10
CA LEU A 107 1.16 -36.12 1.09
C LEU A 107 1.70 -34.78 1.64
N PRO A 108 2.99 -34.67 2.02
CA PRO A 108 3.61 -33.39 2.40
C PRO A 108 3.71 -32.34 1.29
N LEU A 109 4.00 -32.75 0.06
CA LEU A 109 4.10 -31.85 -1.08
C LEU A 109 2.73 -31.30 -1.47
N LEU A 110 1.70 -32.14 -1.38
CA LEU A 110 0.30 -31.74 -1.52
C LEU A 110 -0.08 -30.74 -0.42
N SER A 111 0.26 -30.98 0.85
CA SER A 111 -0.08 -30.05 1.93
C SER A 111 0.64 -28.70 1.82
N LEU A 112 1.88 -28.66 1.33
CA LEU A 112 2.61 -27.43 1.02
C LEU A 112 1.99 -26.67 -0.17
N ALA A 113 1.63 -27.38 -1.23
CA ALA A 113 0.97 -26.78 -2.39
C ALA A 113 -0.41 -26.21 -2.01
N PHE A 114 -1.22 -26.95 -1.24
CA PHE A 114 -2.53 -26.49 -0.78
C PHE A 114 -2.45 -25.35 0.23
N GLY A 115 -1.49 -25.38 1.17
CA GLY A 115 -1.25 -24.28 2.11
C GLY A 115 -0.81 -22.99 1.43
N SER A 116 -0.08 -23.10 0.31
CA SER A 116 0.34 -21.96 -0.51
C SER A 116 -0.85 -21.40 -1.30
N VAL A 117 -1.65 -22.25 -1.95
CA VAL A 117 -2.85 -21.86 -2.71
C VAL A 117 -3.84 -21.09 -1.82
N LEU A 118 -4.02 -21.52 -0.58
CA LEU A 118 -4.86 -20.84 0.42
C LEU A 118 -4.43 -19.40 0.71
N LYS A 119 -3.12 -19.12 0.70
CA LYS A 119 -2.57 -17.79 0.97
C LYS A 119 -2.70 -16.83 -0.22
N PHE A 120 -2.79 -17.36 -1.44
CA PHE A 120 -2.85 -16.57 -2.67
C PHE A 120 -4.26 -16.39 -3.25
N GLN A 121 -5.29 -17.07 -2.72
CA GLN A 121 -6.63 -17.14 -3.35
C GLN A 121 -7.83 -16.92 -2.41
N ALA A 122 -7.57 -16.50 -1.17
CA ALA A 122 -8.62 -16.11 -0.23
C ALA A 122 -8.82 -14.59 -0.27
N ASP A 123 -10.02 -14.15 -0.61
CA ASP A 123 -10.46 -12.77 -0.45
C ASP A 123 -11.54 -12.71 0.65
N PHE A 124 -11.86 -11.52 1.15
CA PHE A 124 -12.89 -11.33 2.18
C PHE A 124 -13.90 -10.30 1.72
N GLU A 125 -15.16 -10.70 1.65
CA GLU A 125 -16.25 -9.78 1.43
C GLU A 125 -16.73 -9.19 2.76
N TYR A 126 -16.78 -7.87 2.82
CA TYR A 126 -17.18 -7.11 3.99
C TYR A 126 -18.63 -6.66 3.92
N TYR A 127 -19.36 -6.86 5.03
CA TYR A 127 -20.74 -6.45 5.20
C TYR A 127 -20.86 -5.52 6.40
N PHE A 128 -21.31 -4.29 6.15
CA PHE A 128 -21.61 -3.33 7.19
C PHE A 128 -23.04 -3.56 7.70
N ILE A 129 -23.18 -3.78 9.00
CA ILE A 129 -24.46 -3.89 9.69
C ILE A 129 -24.72 -2.54 10.37
N PRO A 130 -25.67 -1.75 9.85
CA PRO A 130 -25.91 -0.43 10.40
C PRO A 130 -26.45 -0.50 11.83
N GLY A 131 -25.87 0.31 12.71
CA GLY A 131 -26.33 0.47 14.09
C GLY A 131 -27.67 1.22 14.20
N PRO A 132 -28.15 1.42 15.44
CA PRO A 132 -29.39 2.13 15.71
C PRO A 132 -29.36 3.56 15.12
N PRO A 133 -30.52 4.16 14.79
CA PRO A 133 -30.59 5.49 14.15
C PRO A 133 -29.93 6.63 14.95
N ARG A 134 -29.64 6.42 16.24
CA ARG A 134 -28.93 7.37 17.10
C ARG A 134 -27.42 7.41 16.85
N ALA A 135 -26.87 6.39 16.20
CA ALA A 135 -25.45 6.31 15.82
C ALA A 135 -25.21 6.97 14.45
N THR A 136 -25.77 8.17 14.23
CA THR A 136 -25.54 8.96 13.01
C THR A 136 -25.15 10.38 13.35
N MET A 137 -24.19 10.93 12.63
CA MET A 137 -23.74 12.31 12.84
C MET A 137 -23.40 12.96 11.50
N PRO A 138 -23.83 14.21 11.27
CA PRO A 138 -23.42 14.95 10.08
C PRO A 138 -21.96 15.42 10.20
N VAL A 139 -21.21 15.25 9.10
CA VAL A 139 -19.76 15.47 9.02
C VAL A 139 -19.39 16.10 7.69
N TYR A 140 -18.24 16.79 7.64
CA TYR A 140 -17.59 17.08 6.36
C TYR A 140 -16.66 15.93 6.02
N ALA A 141 -16.85 15.27 4.88
CA ALA A 141 -16.07 14.10 4.49
C ALA A 141 -15.82 14.01 3.00
N GLY A 142 -14.82 13.20 2.65
CA GLY A 142 -14.32 13.06 1.29
C GLY A 142 -13.11 13.95 1.03
N LEU A 143 -12.74 14.06 -0.23
CA LEU A 143 -11.58 14.79 -0.70
C LEU A 143 -11.98 15.75 -1.82
N THR A 144 -11.22 16.83 -1.94
CA THR A 144 -11.35 17.82 -3.00
C THR A 144 -10.04 17.93 -3.78
N PRO A 145 -10.07 18.35 -5.06
CA PRO A 145 -8.83 18.63 -5.77
C PRO A 145 -8.01 19.71 -5.03
N PRO A 146 -6.67 19.67 -5.09
CA PRO A 146 -5.83 20.65 -4.40
C PRO A 146 -6.12 22.08 -4.89
N ASP A 147 -6.45 22.99 -3.98
CA ASP A 147 -6.62 24.42 -4.27
C ASP A 147 -5.34 25.20 -3.94
N ILE A 148 -4.76 25.83 -4.96
CA ILE A 148 -3.55 26.65 -4.82
C ILE A 148 -3.76 27.94 -4.03
N THR A 149 -4.99 28.44 -3.93
CA THR A 149 -5.26 29.69 -3.20
C THR A 149 -4.94 29.55 -1.70
N LEU A 150 -5.13 28.33 -1.17
CA LEU A 150 -4.82 27.94 0.20
C LEU A 150 -3.32 27.96 0.52
N LEU A 151 -2.45 27.72 -0.47
CA LEU A 151 -0.99 27.66 -0.27
C LEU A 151 -0.41 28.97 0.25
N SER A 152 -1.07 30.10 -0.04
CA SER A 152 -0.68 31.42 0.47
C SER A 152 -1.00 31.63 1.95
N ARG A 153 -1.73 30.69 2.58
CA ARG A 153 -2.19 30.76 3.96
C ARG A 153 -1.54 29.73 4.87
N ILE A 154 -0.94 28.70 4.28
CA ILE A 154 -0.25 27.63 5.00
C ILE A 154 1.24 27.97 5.09
N ASN A 155 1.83 27.78 6.28
CA ASN A 155 3.27 27.97 6.45
C ASN A 155 4.02 26.87 5.70
N ALA A 156 5.20 27.20 5.15
CA ALA A 156 5.98 26.21 4.44
C ALA A 156 6.47 25.09 5.38
N SER A 157 6.71 25.42 6.66
CA SER A 157 7.03 24.47 7.72
C SER A 157 6.00 23.36 7.87
N ASP A 158 4.70 23.71 7.82
CA ASP A 158 3.60 22.78 8.05
C ASP A 158 3.41 21.89 6.81
N LEU A 159 3.44 22.51 5.62
CA LEU A 159 3.39 21.79 4.36
C LEU A 159 4.56 20.78 4.25
N SER A 160 5.77 21.20 4.61
CA SER A 160 6.95 20.33 4.59
C SER A 160 6.79 19.14 5.52
N MET A 161 6.19 19.35 6.70
CA MET A 161 5.95 18.28 7.68
C MET A 161 4.99 17.21 7.13
N TYR A 162 3.91 17.60 6.44
CA TYR A 162 3.02 16.63 5.80
C TYR A 162 3.75 15.76 4.76
N PHE A 163 4.59 16.38 3.93
CA PHE A 163 5.41 15.63 2.96
C PHE A 163 6.45 14.73 3.63
N VAL A 164 7.09 15.16 4.73
CA VAL A 164 8.03 14.32 5.48
C VAL A 164 7.34 13.12 6.11
N THR A 165 6.17 13.33 6.72
CA THR A 165 5.46 12.27 7.46
C THR A 165 4.87 11.22 6.51
N TRP A 166 4.32 11.65 5.37
CA TRP A 166 3.52 10.77 4.51
C TRP A 166 4.16 10.45 3.16
N GLY A 167 5.18 11.20 2.73
CA GLY A 167 5.77 11.06 1.39
C GLY A 167 6.39 9.71 1.09
N SER A 168 6.65 8.85 2.08
CA SER A 168 7.20 7.50 1.89
C SER A 168 6.19 6.36 2.00
N SER A 169 5.00 6.59 2.61
CA SER A 169 4.12 5.49 3.03
C SER A 169 2.63 5.74 2.88
N LEU A 170 2.21 6.92 2.39
CA LEU A 170 0.80 7.31 2.30
C LEU A 170 -0.10 6.26 1.62
N LEU A 171 0.29 5.80 0.43
CA LEU A 171 -0.45 4.82 -0.36
C LEU A 171 -0.32 3.40 0.18
N GLY A 172 0.63 3.15 1.09
CA GLY A 172 0.75 1.89 1.84
C GLY A 172 -0.05 1.88 3.13
N SER A 173 -0.59 3.03 3.57
CA SER A 173 -1.39 3.14 4.77
C SER A 173 -2.85 2.80 4.46
N SER A 174 -3.34 1.72 5.07
CA SER A 174 -4.75 1.32 4.98
C SER A 174 -5.72 2.33 5.59
N GLN A 175 -5.24 3.38 6.29
CA GLN A 175 -6.09 4.45 6.81
C GLN A 175 -6.54 5.45 5.74
N PHE A 176 -5.81 5.53 4.62
CA PHE A 176 -5.99 6.60 3.63
C PHE A 176 -6.21 6.06 2.22
N ALA A 177 -5.60 4.93 1.90
CA ALA A 177 -5.52 4.39 0.54
C ALA A 177 -5.90 2.91 0.50
N GLN A 178 -6.58 2.53 -0.59
CA GLN A 178 -6.85 1.14 -0.94
C GLN A 178 -6.67 0.95 -2.45
N ASP A 179 -6.13 -0.19 -2.88
CA ASP A 179 -6.04 -0.51 -4.31
C ASP A 179 -7.45 -0.56 -4.92
N PHE A 180 -7.60 0.01 -6.11
CA PHE A 180 -8.89 0.19 -6.76
C PHE A 180 -8.80 -0.26 -8.21
N SER A 181 -9.72 -1.09 -8.68
CA SER A 181 -9.75 -1.50 -10.09
C SER A 181 -10.42 -0.42 -10.94
N LEU A 182 -9.68 0.11 -11.90
CA LEU A 182 -10.16 1.12 -12.84
C LEU A 182 -10.12 0.56 -14.27
N GLU A 183 -11.22 0.71 -15.02
CA GLU A 183 -11.27 0.31 -16.42
C GLU A 183 -10.18 1.03 -17.25
N GLY A 184 -9.42 0.28 -18.06
CA GLY A 184 -8.30 0.79 -18.83
C GLY A 184 -7.00 0.98 -18.03
N CYS A 185 -6.89 0.38 -16.85
CA CYS A 185 -5.64 0.22 -16.10
C CYS A 185 -5.12 -1.22 -16.25
N ASP A 186 -4.48 -1.51 -17.40
CA ASP A 186 -3.92 -2.83 -17.71
C ASP A 186 -2.38 -2.76 -17.77
N GLY A 187 -1.70 -3.83 -17.33
CA GLY A 187 -0.24 -3.92 -17.38
C GLY A 187 0.47 -3.16 -16.26
N ASP A 188 1.41 -2.26 -16.61
CA ASP A 188 2.19 -1.44 -15.67
C ASP A 188 1.42 -0.18 -15.21
N CYS A 189 0.19 -0.41 -14.77
CA CYS A 189 -0.70 0.60 -14.26
C CYS A 189 -1.10 0.29 -12.82
N ARG A 190 -1.04 1.31 -11.96
CA ARG A 190 -1.50 1.22 -10.57
C ARG A 190 -2.58 2.25 -10.32
N SER A 191 -3.76 1.80 -9.92
CA SER A 191 -4.86 2.67 -9.49
C SER A 191 -5.17 2.46 -8.01
N VAL A 192 -5.27 3.58 -7.29
CA VAL A 192 -5.51 3.60 -5.85
C VAL A 192 -6.61 4.59 -5.57
N ILE A 193 -7.56 4.22 -4.71
CA ILE A 193 -8.60 5.13 -4.25
C ILE A 193 -8.20 5.74 -2.90
N LEU A 194 -8.33 7.06 -2.83
CA LEU A 194 -8.15 7.88 -1.65
C LEU A 194 -9.54 8.28 -1.15
N ALA A 195 -9.95 7.75 -0.01
CA ALA A 195 -11.28 8.02 0.57
C ALA A 195 -11.27 9.20 1.56
N GLY A 196 -10.11 9.79 1.82
CA GLY A 196 -9.90 10.68 2.97
C GLY A 196 -9.69 9.88 4.27
N GLY A 197 -9.16 10.55 5.29
CA GLY A 197 -9.03 9.98 6.62
C GLY A 197 -10.34 10.08 7.42
N ILE A 198 -10.54 9.21 8.40
CA ILE A 198 -11.68 9.29 9.35
C ILE A 198 -11.58 10.47 10.34
N GLN A 199 -10.48 11.21 10.29
CA GLN A 199 -10.22 12.42 11.08
C GLN A 199 -11.06 13.60 10.54
N LEU A 200 -12.38 13.41 10.53
CA LEU A 200 -13.34 14.33 9.93
C LEU A 200 -13.86 15.30 11.01
N PRO A 201 -14.07 16.59 10.69
CA PRO A 201 -14.71 17.51 11.60
C PRO A 201 -16.24 17.33 11.59
N ARG A 202 -16.85 17.69 12.72
CA ARG A 202 -18.31 17.67 12.90
C ARG A 202 -18.98 18.86 12.22
N GLN A 203 -20.20 18.65 11.69
CA GLN A 203 -20.98 19.76 11.11
C GLN A 203 -21.66 20.64 12.19
N VAL A 204 -21.84 20.19 13.44
CA VAL A 204 -22.75 20.84 14.41
C VAL A 204 -22.02 21.49 15.61
N LYS A 205 -22.05 22.84 15.67
CA LYS A 205 -21.75 23.80 16.78
C LYS A 205 -20.29 23.95 17.28
N PRO A 206 -19.99 25.09 17.96
CA PRO A 206 -19.25 26.24 17.42
C PRO A 206 -17.74 26.02 17.20
N LEU A 207 -17.23 24.81 17.43
CA LEU A 207 -15.81 24.49 17.36
C LEU A 207 -15.62 23.35 16.36
N LEU A 208 -15.15 23.69 15.16
CA LEU A 208 -14.72 22.73 14.12
C LEU A 208 -13.46 21.92 14.53
N ASN A 209 -13.06 21.96 15.81
CA ASN A 209 -11.81 21.39 16.30
C ASN A 209 -11.96 20.00 16.93
N GLU A 210 -13.17 19.46 17.00
CA GLU A 210 -13.41 18.14 17.60
C GLU A 210 -13.64 17.07 16.52
N SER A 211 -12.93 15.94 16.65
CA SER A 211 -13.06 14.81 15.73
C SER A 211 -14.39 14.10 15.89
N ILE A 212 -14.78 13.24 14.95
CA ILE A 212 -16.01 12.46 15.08
C ILE A 212 -16.09 11.61 16.37
N TYR A 213 -14.94 11.24 16.94
CA TYR A 213 -14.81 10.44 18.16
C TYR A 213 -15.06 11.21 19.45
N SER A 214 -15.18 12.53 19.39
CA SER A 214 -15.34 13.41 20.57
C SER A 214 -16.75 13.32 21.19
N GLY A 215 -17.14 12.19 21.75
CA GLY A 215 -18.43 12.05 22.43
C GLY A 215 -19.13 10.72 22.15
N PRO A 216 -20.31 10.50 22.77
CA PRO A 216 -20.84 9.15 22.95
C PRO A 216 -21.48 8.52 21.71
N THR A 217 -21.60 9.26 20.59
CA THR A 217 -22.39 8.83 19.42
C THR A 217 -21.90 7.53 18.77
N PHE A 218 -20.59 7.25 18.83
CA PHE A 218 -19.99 6.08 18.20
C PHE A 218 -19.30 5.15 19.21
N ASP A 219 -19.57 5.26 20.50
CA ASP A 219 -18.88 4.47 21.52
C ASP A 219 -19.22 2.98 21.48
N GLU A 220 -20.43 2.64 21.04
CA GLU A 220 -20.90 1.26 20.89
C GLU A 220 -20.73 0.71 19.46
N SER A 221 -19.99 1.41 18.60
CA SER A 221 -19.82 1.03 17.18
C SER A 221 -18.43 0.48 16.90
N ASP A 222 -18.32 -0.71 16.33
CA ASP A 222 -17.02 -1.27 15.92
C ASP A 222 -16.52 -0.63 14.61
N THR A 223 -17.45 -0.16 13.78
CA THR A 223 -17.19 0.37 12.44
C THR A 223 -17.98 1.62 12.20
N ILE A 224 -17.35 2.61 11.56
CA ILE A 224 -17.98 3.87 11.18
C ILE A 224 -17.96 3.95 9.66
N THR A 225 -19.13 4.11 9.07
CA THR A 225 -19.31 4.25 7.62
C THR A 225 -19.64 5.69 7.29
N VAL A 226 -18.87 6.28 6.37
CA VAL A 226 -19.14 7.58 5.76
C VAL A 226 -19.88 7.32 4.46
N ILE A 227 -21.12 7.79 4.38
CA ILE A 227 -22.00 7.53 3.24
C ILE A 227 -21.76 8.60 2.18
N ASN A 228 -21.81 8.26 0.89
CA ASN A 228 -21.82 9.24 -0.22
C ASN A 228 -20.79 10.39 -0.13
N ALA A 229 -19.55 10.10 0.27
CA ALA A 229 -18.48 11.08 0.28
C ALA A 229 -17.71 11.07 -1.04
N THR A 230 -17.06 12.18 -1.38
CA THR A 230 -16.22 12.24 -2.58
C THR A 230 -14.88 11.54 -2.33
N GLY A 231 -14.62 10.44 -3.03
CA GLY A 231 -13.31 9.78 -3.11
C GLY A 231 -12.54 10.21 -4.35
N MET A 232 -11.21 10.17 -4.26
CA MET A 232 -10.31 10.48 -5.37
C MET A 232 -9.55 9.22 -5.80
N VAL A 233 -9.77 8.77 -7.03
CA VAL A 233 -9.01 7.67 -7.62
C VAL A 233 -7.81 8.24 -8.35
N VAL A 234 -6.61 7.87 -7.93
CA VAL A 234 -5.36 8.24 -8.58
C VAL A 234 -4.88 7.07 -9.42
N LYS A 235 -4.64 7.33 -10.70
CA LYS A 235 -4.06 6.37 -11.64
C LYS A 235 -2.62 6.78 -11.93
N TYR A 236 -1.71 5.85 -11.72
CA TYR A 236 -0.29 5.97 -12.08
C TYR A 236 0.01 5.00 -13.22
N GLU A 237 0.67 5.52 -14.25
CA GLU A 237 1.12 4.75 -15.40
C GLU A 237 2.62 4.95 -15.58
N GLY A 238 3.31 3.91 -16.06
CA GLY A 238 4.67 4.04 -16.59
C GLY A 238 4.69 5.03 -17.76
N VAL A 239 5.76 5.82 -17.85
CA VAL A 239 5.97 6.69 -19.01
C VAL A 239 6.60 5.83 -20.11
N PRO A 240 6.04 5.76 -21.32
CA PRO A 240 6.64 4.98 -22.41
C PRO A 240 8.04 5.48 -22.73
N ASP A 241 8.94 4.56 -23.12
CA ASP A 241 10.34 4.82 -23.54
C ASP A 241 10.47 5.64 -24.85
N SER A 242 9.49 6.48 -25.18
CA SER A 242 9.68 7.52 -26.19
C SER A 242 10.48 8.65 -25.55
N ASP A 243 11.71 8.87 -26.05
CA ASP A 243 12.70 9.84 -25.56
C ASP A 243 12.16 11.27 -25.31
N ASP A 244 11.00 11.64 -25.88
CA ASP A 244 10.40 12.98 -25.76
C ASP A 244 9.55 13.21 -24.50
N MET A 245 9.05 12.15 -23.84
CA MET A 245 8.10 12.31 -22.72
C MET A 245 8.79 12.61 -21.38
N LEU A 246 9.98 12.05 -21.14
CA LEU A 246 10.84 12.37 -19.97
C LEU A 246 11.87 13.48 -20.28
N ALA A 247 11.85 14.05 -21.48
CA ALA A 247 12.55 15.28 -21.79
C ALA A 247 11.81 16.48 -21.17
N PHE A 248 12.20 16.82 -19.93
CA PHE A 248 11.73 18.00 -19.22
C PHE A 248 12.57 19.22 -19.61
N ASN A 249 11.93 20.38 -19.77
CA ASN A 249 12.67 21.62 -19.84
C ASN A 249 13.08 22.05 -18.42
N ILE A 250 14.37 21.91 -18.12
CA ILE A 250 14.95 22.17 -16.79
C ILE A 250 14.62 23.58 -16.26
N THR A 251 14.39 24.55 -17.13
CA THR A 251 14.14 25.94 -16.73
C THR A 251 12.67 26.24 -16.44
N THR A 252 11.74 25.51 -17.05
CA THR A 252 10.29 25.80 -16.94
C THR A 252 9.52 24.73 -16.19
N ASP A 253 9.97 23.48 -16.29
CA ASP A 253 9.22 22.32 -15.82
C ASP A 253 9.73 21.84 -14.46
N CYS A 254 10.93 22.27 -14.05
CA CYS A 254 11.64 21.73 -12.90
C CYS A 254 11.76 22.72 -11.74
N VAL A 255 11.43 22.25 -10.55
CA VAL A 255 11.73 22.88 -9.27
C VAL A 255 13.00 22.25 -8.73
N TYR A 256 13.96 23.11 -8.39
CA TYR A 256 15.21 22.69 -7.77
C TYR A 256 15.30 23.23 -6.34
N SER A 257 15.71 22.36 -5.41
CA SER A 257 16.01 22.72 -4.03
C SER A 257 17.44 22.36 -3.67
N SER A 258 18.18 23.33 -3.14
CA SER A 258 19.44 23.15 -2.43
C SER A 258 19.13 22.92 -0.95
N GLY A 259 19.52 21.77 -0.39
CA GLY A 259 19.31 21.46 1.02
C GLY A 259 20.13 22.35 1.97
N GLN A 260 20.18 21.98 3.25
CA GLN A 260 20.84 22.77 4.31
C GLN A 260 22.33 23.00 4.11
N ASP A 261 22.99 22.02 3.52
CA ASP A 261 24.40 22.06 3.18
C ASP A 261 24.49 22.06 1.66
N ASP A 262 25.41 22.85 1.10
CA ASP A 262 25.69 22.92 -0.36
C ASP A 262 26.07 21.54 -0.99
N SER A 263 26.11 20.50 -0.17
CA SER A 263 26.30 19.09 -0.49
C SER A 263 25.02 18.34 -0.86
N ASN A 264 23.81 18.92 -0.77
CA ASN A 264 22.58 18.18 -1.07
C ASN A 264 21.63 18.93 -2.02
N GLY A 265 20.88 18.16 -2.82
CA GLY A 265 19.93 18.73 -3.77
C GLY A 265 18.88 17.74 -4.27
N LEU A 266 17.69 18.27 -4.53
CA LEU A 266 16.55 17.57 -5.11
C LEU A 266 16.04 18.37 -6.31
N GLN A 267 15.75 17.67 -7.40
CA GLN A 267 15.10 18.20 -8.59
C GLN A 267 13.81 17.43 -8.82
N ILE A 268 12.68 18.13 -8.92
CA ILE A 268 11.39 17.55 -9.29
C ILE A 268 10.87 18.30 -10.50
N CYS A 269 10.45 17.57 -11.54
CA CYS A 269 9.99 18.13 -12.79
C CYS A 269 8.57 17.67 -13.09
N VAL A 270 7.72 18.61 -13.51
CA VAL A 270 6.29 18.40 -13.76
C VAL A 270 5.96 18.97 -15.13
N LYS A 271 5.42 18.12 -16.01
CA LYS A 271 5.04 18.48 -17.38
C LYS A 271 3.55 18.19 -17.57
N GLN A 272 2.84 19.11 -18.21
CA GLN A 272 1.43 18.93 -18.54
C GLN A 272 1.28 17.94 -19.70
N ASP A 273 0.32 17.02 -19.60
CA ASP A 273 -0.03 16.09 -20.66
C ASP A 273 -1.57 15.94 -20.75
N ASN A 274 -2.20 16.81 -21.55
CA ASN A 274 -3.65 16.95 -21.63
C ASN A 274 -4.26 17.16 -20.22
N ASP A 275 -5.20 16.31 -19.79
CA ASP A 275 -5.80 16.35 -18.44
C ASP A 275 -4.97 15.63 -17.36
N SER A 276 -3.83 15.05 -17.75
CA SER A 276 -2.92 14.30 -16.90
C SER A 276 -1.60 15.07 -16.77
N MET A 277 -0.71 14.61 -15.89
CA MET A 277 0.62 15.19 -15.76
C MET A 277 1.69 14.12 -15.71
N ILE A 278 2.86 14.43 -16.25
CA ILE A 278 4.06 13.60 -16.16
C ILE A 278 4.94 14.22 -15.11
N VAL A 279 5.35 13.42 -14.12
CA VAL A 279 6.25 13.87 -13.06
C VAL A 279 7.45 12.98 -13.00
N GLY A 280 8.62 13.59 -12.85
CA GLY A 280 9.86 12.89 -12.58
C GLY A 280 10.67 13.62 -11.51
N TRP A 281 11.57 12.90 -10.86
CA TRP A 281 12.49 13.49 -9.89
C TRP A 281 13.88 12.87 -9.96
N SER A 282 14.86 13.64 -9.53
CA SER A 282 16.25 13.21 -9.41
C SER A 282 16.84 13.83 -8.15
N ALA A 283 17.66 13.07 -7.44
CA ALA A 283 18.41 13.56 -6.29
C ALA A 283 19.90 13.65 -6.63
N CYS A 284 20.62 14.50 -5.91
CA CYS A 284 22.06 14.60 -6.13
C CYS A 284 22.75 13.22 -5.95
N PRO A 285 23.55 12.77 -6.95
CA PRO A 285 24.28 11.52 -6.90
C PRO A 285 25.16 11.38 -5.66
N ILE A 286 25.28 10.16 -5.13
CA ILE A 286 26.03 9.88 -3.90
C ILE A 286 27.50 10.32 -4.00
N ALA A 287 28.14 10.16 -5.17
CA ALA A 287 29.52 10.57 -5.38
C ALA A 287 29.73 12.09 -5.28
N LEU A 288 28.72 12.89 -5.62
CA LEU A 288 28.77 14.35 -5.48
C LEU A 288 28.40 14.80 -4.07
N TYR A 289 27.47 14.08 -3.44
CA TYR A 289 27.10 14.29 -2.03
C TYR A 289 28.30 14.05 -1.10
N ASP A 290 28.99 12.92 -1.24
CA ASP A 290 30.16 12.56 -0.42
C ASP A 290 31.34 13.55 -0.59
N ARG A 291 31.42 14.21 -1.75
CA ARG A 291 32.41 15.25 -2.06
C ARG A 291 31.95 16.66 -1.67
N GLY A 292 30.70 16.84 -1.26
CA GLY A 292 30.14 18.15 -0.93
C GLY A 292 30.01 19.11 -2.13
N THR A 293 29.84 18.58 -3.35
CA THR A 293 29.92 19.37 -4.60
C THR A 293 28.59 19.48 -5.36
N CYS A 294 27.52 18.91 -4.84
CA CYS A 294 26.20 18.89 -5.49
C CYS A 294 25.71 20.24 -6.00
N ASN A 295 26.02 21.33 -5.28
CA ASN A 295 25.55 22.67 -5.59
C ASN A 295 26.65 23.59 -6.11
N HIS A 296 27.87 23.08 -6.34
CA HIS A 296 28.99 23.83 -6.89
C HIS A 296 29.11 23.61 -8.41
N GLU A 297 29.39 24.67 -9.16
CA GLU A 297 29.71 24.52 -10.59
C GLU A 297 31.09 23.86 -10.76
N PRO A 298 31.30 22.99 -11.77
CA PRO A 298 30.37 22.63 -12.85
C PRO A 298 29.40 21.48 -12.53
N ASP A 299 29.59 20.79 -11.40
CA ASP A 299 28.83 19.58 -11.05
C ASP A 299 27.33 19.88 -10.92
N ARG A 300 26.99 21.06 -10.42
CA ARG A 300 25.62 21.58 -10.29
C ARG A 300 24.82 21.47 -11.59
N THR A 301 25.41 21.84 -12.71
CA THR A 301 24.72 21.80 -14.01
C THR A 301 24.79 20.43 -14.65
N ALA A 302 25.84 19.65 -14.37
CA ALA A 302 26.03 18.32 -14.93
C ALA A 302 24.94 17.32 -14.51
N TRP A 303 24.75 17.07 -13.21
CA TRP A 303 23.78 16.05 -12.78
C TRP A 303 22.33 16.48 -12.96
N ARG A 304 22.05 17.78 -13.05
CA ARG A 304 20.70 18.32 -13.33
C ARG A 304 20.32 18.25 -14.82
N ALA A 305 21.31 18.09 -15.69
CA ALA A 305 21.12 17.94 -17.12
C ALA A 305 20.98 16.46 -17.54
N GLU A 306 21.22 15.53 -16.63
CA GLU A 306 21.01 14.10 -16.89
C GLU A 306 19.52 13.80 -17.07
N PRO A 307 19.14 12.89 -18.00
CA PRO A 307 17.76 12.49 -18.19
C PRO A 307 17.18 11.91 -16.91
N ILE A 308 15.95 12.30 -16.57
CA ILE A 308 15.25 11.77 -15.41
C ILE A 308 14.77 10.35 -15.72
N THR A 309 15.29 9.38 -14.97
CA THR A 309 14.98 7.95 -15.15
C THR A 309 13.82 7.46 -14.27
N ALA A 310 13.49 8.20 -13.21
CA ALA A 310 12.38 7.89 -12.30
C ALA A 310 11.22 8.86 -12.54
N GLY A 311 10.26 8.44 -13.37
CA GLY A 311 9.08 9.23 -13.70
C GLY A 311 7.81 8.40 -13.83
N THR A 312 6.67 9.07 -13.76
CA THR A 312 5.35 8.47 -13.84
C THR A 312 4.36 9.45 -14.45
N ARG A 313 3.35 8.92 -15.13
CA ARG A 313 2.18 9.69 -15.55
C ARG A 313 1.08 9.52 -14.52
N MET A 314 0.57 10.64 -14.01
CA MET A 314 -0.50 10.68 -13.02
C MET A 314 -1.78 11.25 -13.63
N SER A 315 -2.89 10.56 -13.38
CA SER A 315 -4.24 11.01 -13.71
C SER A 315 -5.14 10.95 -12.48
N LEU A 316 -6.06 11.91 -12.36
CA LEU A 316 -6.99 12.00 -11.24
C LEU A 316 -8.42 11.77 -11.70
N TYR A 317 -9.16 10.98 -10.93
CA TYR A 317 -10.59 10.75 -11.13
C TYR A 317 -11.32 10.97 -9.81
N LYS A 318 -12.54 11.43 -9.93
CA LYS A 318 -13.46 11.62 -8.81
C LYS A 318 -14.56 10.58 -8.87
N GLN A 319 -14.85 9.97 -7.73
CA GLN A 319 -15.92 9.00 -7.58
C GLN A 319 -16.61 9.19 -6.23
N VAL A 320 -17.94 9.09 -6.22
CA VAL A 320 -18.68 9.09 -4.95
C VAL A 320 -18.52 7.71 -4.32
N THR A 321 -18.16 7.67 -3.05
CA THR A 321 -17.87 6.43 -2.32
C THR A 321 -18.62 6.38 -1.00
N THR A 322 -19.01 5.17 -0.61
CA THR A 322 -19.35 4.86 0.77
C THR A 322 -18.19 4.09 1.38
N THR A 323 -17.53 4.69 2.37
CA THR A 323 -16.30 4.16 2.97
C THR A 323 -16.54 3.74 4.41
N ALA A 324 -16.21 2.50 4.73
CA ALA A 324 -16.28 1.95 6.08
C ALA A 324 -14.88 1.91 6.70
N TYR A 325 -14.76 2.43 7.91
CA TYR A 325 -13.54 2.46 8.69
C TYR A 325 -13.70 1.68 9.99
N ASN A 326 -12.66 0.99 10.39
CA ASN A 326 -12.57 0.37 11.71
C ASN A 326 -12.34 1.47 12.76
N ARG A 327 -13.14 1.46 13.85
CA ARG A 327 -13.08 2.49 14.89
C ARG A 327 -11.75 2.52 15.63
N ASP A 328 -11.18 1.36 15.93
CA ASP A 328 -10.03 1.23 16.85
C ASP A 328 -8.72 1.62 16.18
N ASN A 329 -8.54 1.28 14.90
CA ASN A 329 -7.28 1.51 14.18
C ASN A 329 -7.40 2.49 12.99
N GLN A 330 -8.60 2.99 12.71
CA GLN A 330 -8.91 3.94 11.64
C GLN A 330 -8.66 3.42 10.22
N SER A 331 -8.37 2.13 10.06
CA SER A 331 -8.15 1.53 8.75
C SER A 331 -9.44 1.44 7.96
N ILE A 332 -9.34 1.67 6.66
CA ILE A 332 -10.38 1.42 5.69
C ILE A 332 -10.61 -0.09 5.64
N VAL A 333 -11.86 -0.47 5.92
CA VAL A 333 -12.33 -1.86 5.88
C VAL A 333 -12.93 -2.17 4.52
N ASN A 334 -13.70 -1.23 3.97
CA ASN A 334 -14.35 -1.39 2.67
C ASN A 334 -14.63 -0.03 2.01
N ILE A 335 -14.50 0.03 0.69
CA ILE A 335 -14.92 1.17 -0.13
C ILE A 335 -15.88 0.66 -1.20
N ALA A 336 -17.13 1.15 -1.15
CA ALA A 336 -18.12 0.92 -2.18
C ALA A 336 -18.24 2.18 -3.06
N GLY A 337 -17.73 2.09 -4.28
CA GLY A 337 -17.90 3.14 -5.30
C GLY A 337 -19.33 3.19 -5.84
N ILE A 338 -19.87 4.40 -5.96
CA ILE A 338 -21.21 4.68 -6.49
C ILE A 338 -21.05 5.38 -7.83
N GLY A 339 -21.45 4.70 -8.91
CA GLY A 339 -21.31 5.17 -10.28
C GLY A 339 -19.87 5.07 -10.81
N SER A 340 -19.69 5.49 -12.07
CA SER A 340 -18.40 5.43 -12.76
C SER A 340 -17.49 6.61 -12.37
N PRO A 341 -16.17 6.41 -12.22
CA PRO A 341 -15.21 7.48 -11.97
C PRO A 341 -15.22 8.54 -13.09
N THR A 342 -15.13 9.81 -12.71
CA THR A 342 -15.10 10.96 -13.61
C THR A 342 -13.72 11.60 -13.62
N LYS A 343 -13.10 11.78 -14.79
CA LYS A 343 -11.74 12.36 -14.87
C LYS A 343 -11.75 13.83 -14.48
N ILE A 344 -10.80 14.25 -13.63
CA ILE A 344 -10.57 15.64 -13.25
C ILE A 344 -9.23 16.09 -13.84
N PRO A 345 -9.16 17.26 -14.51
CA PRO A 345 -7.91 17.77 -15.06
C PRO A 345 -6.94 18.14 -13.93
N LEU A 346 -5.73 17.59 -14.01
CA LEU A 346 -4.61 17.99 -13.16
C LEU A 346 -3.86 19.16 -13.80
N SER A 347 -3.47 20.15 -13.00
CA SER A 347 -2.65 21.29 -13.45
C SER A 347 -1.21 21.12 -13.00
N ALA A 348 -0.31 20.92 -13.97
CA ALA A 348 1.13 20.87 -13.74
C ALA A 348 1.62 22.16 -13.05
N ALA A 349 1.17 23.32 -13.51
CA ALA A 349 1.54 24.61 -12.92
C ALA A 349 1.13 24.73 -11.44
N ASN A 350 -0.01 24.14 -11.05
CA ASN A 350 -0.44 24.13 -9.65
C ASN A 350 0.48 23.25 -8.81
N TYR A 351 0.84 22.07 -9.30
CA TYR A 351 1.77 21.16 -8.62
C TYR A 351 3.18 21.74 -8.52
N THR A 352 3.69 22.38 -9.57
CA THR A 352 4.98 23.10 -9.53
C THR A 352 4.98 24.14 -8.40
N ARG A 353 3.91 24.94 -8.26
CA ARG A 353 3.79 25.92 -7.15
C ARG A 353 3.73 25.27 -5.77
N ILE A 354 3.05 24.13 -5.64
CA ILE A 354 3.04 23.36 -4.38
C ILE A 354 4.45 22.92 -4.03
N PHE A 355 5.20 22.38 -5.00
CA PHE A 355 6.57 21.93 -4.78
C PHE A 355 7.55 23.07 -4.53
N GLU A 356 7.43 24.20 -5.23
CA GLU A 356 8.21 25.41 -4.92
C GLU A 356 8.00 25.83 -3.47
N ARG A 357 6.74 25.86 -3.00
CA ARG A 357 6.42 26.25 -1.63
C ARG A 357 6.92 25.25 -0.58
N ALA A 358 6.88 23.95 -0.89
CA ALA A 358 7.27 22.88 0.03
C ALA A 358 8.78 22.61 0.06
N LEU A 359 9.47 22.80 -1.07
CA LEU A 359 10.86 22.39 -1.24
C LEU A 359 11.82 23.57 -1.31
N VAL A 360 11.37 24.79 -1.62
CA VAL A 360 12.27 25.94 -1.81
C VAL A 360 12.06 26.97 -0.71
N ALA A 361 13.12 27.25 0.04
CA ALA A 361 13.11 28.33 1.01
C ALA A 361 13.22 29.69 0.30
N ASN A 362 12.26 30.57 0.55
CA ASN A 362 12.28 31.95 0.03
C ASN A 362 13.09 32.87 0.96
N VAL A 363 13.44 34.06 0.45
CA VAL A 363 14.15 35.09 1.23
C VAL A 363 13.38 35.46 2.51
N ASN A 364 12.04 35.43 2.44
CA ASN A 364 11.14 35.73 3.56
C ASN A 364 10.80 34.50 4.43
N SER A 365 11.34 33.31 4.14
CA SER A 365 11.09 32.11 4.95
C SER A 365 11.70 32.26 6.34
N SER A 366 10.94 31.88 7.37
CA SER A 366 11.42 31.89 8.76
C SER A 366 12.52 30.84 8.98
N ALA A 367 13.23 30.93 10.11
CA ALA A 367 14.22 29.90 10.48
C ALA A 367 13.59 28.50 10.60
N VAL A 368 12.35 28.42 11.09
CA VAL A 368 11.58 27.17 11.22
C VAL A 368 11.22 26.62 9.84
N ASP A 369 10.73 27.47 8.93
CA ASP A 369 10.45 27.06 7.55
C ASP A 369 11.70 26.49 6.88
N ARG A 370 12.83 27.19 6.99
CA ARG A 370 14.11 26.73 6.40
C ARG A 370 14.53 25.38 6.97
N SER A 371 14.45 25.19 8.28
CA SER A 371 14.80 23.92 8.93
C SER A 371 13.93 22.76 8.43
N ASN A 372 12.61 22.96 8.33
CA ASN A 372 11.69 21.90 7.91
C ASN A 372 11.81 21.58 6.42
N ILE A 373 11.96 22.59 5.57
CA ILE A 373 12.21 22.40 4.13
C ILE A 373 13.52 21.62 3.93
N ASN A 374 14.57 22.00 4.65
CA ASN A 374 15.86 21.32 4.60
C ASN A 374 15.77 19.86 5.05
N MET A 375 15.03 19.60 6.15
CA MET A 375 14.77 18.24 6.62
C MET A 375 14.03 17.42 5.56
N LEU A 376 13.02 18.00 4.90
CA LEU A 376 12.28 17.35 3.83
C LEU A 376 13.20 16.95 2.66
N VAL A 377 13.98 17.91 2.16
CA VAL A 377 14.93 17.68 1.06
C VAL A 377 15.94 16.61 1.47
N TYR A 378 16.48 16.66 2.69
CA TYR A 378 17.39 15.65 3.21
C TYR A 378 16.76 14.26 3.25
N THR A 379 15.56 14.11 3.81
CA THR A 379 14.87 12.82 3.92
C THR A 379 14.59 12.21 2.55
N VAL A 380 14.04 13.00 1.61
CA VAL A 380 13.70 12.51 0.26
C VAL A 380 14.96 12.09 -0.50
N THR A 381 16.00 12.93 -0.49
CA THR A 381 17.25 12.64 -1.18
C THR A 381 18.01 11.48 -0.55
N TRP A 382 17.97 11.33 0.78
CA TRP A 382 18.54 10.19 1.50
C TRP A 382 17.83 8.89 1.11
N MET A 383 16.50 8.88 1.04
CA MET A 383 15.73 7.72 0.58
C MET A 383 16.15 7.35 -0.84
N HIS A 384 16.15 8.32 -1.76
CA HIS A 384 16.52 8.10 -3.16
C HIS A 384 17.93 7.49 -3.30
N ARG A 385 18.93 8.06 -2.61
CA ARG A 385 20.31 7.53 -2.59
C ARG A 385 20.40 6.12 -1.98
N THR A 386 19.67 5.87 -0.90
CA THR A 386 19.71 4.57 -0.20
C THR A 386 19.13 3.46 -1.07
N PHE A 387 18.02 3.71 -1.77
CA PHE A 387 17.45 2.76 -2.72
C PHE A 387 18.38 2.52 -3.91
N LEU A 388 18.89 3.57 -4.55
CA LEU A 388 19.81 3.42 -5.69
C LEU A 388 21.10 2.68 -5.31
N LYS A 389 21.63 2.91 -4.10
CA LYS A 389 22.84 2.23 -3.60
C LYS A 389 22.58 0.74 -3.31
N SER A 390 21.43 0.42 -2.71
CA SER A 390 21.12 -0.94 -2.26
C SER A 390 20.60 -1.81 -3.40
N PHE A 391 19.93 -1.19 -4.38
CA PHE A 391 19.29 -1.84 -5.52
C PHE A 391 19.65 -1.09 -6.82
N PRO A 392 20.90 -1.20 -7.30
CA PRO A 392 21.30 -0.56 -8.54
C PRO A 392 20.50 -1.14 -9.71
N GLY A 393 19.68 -0.29 -10.35
CA GLY A 393 18.78 -0.66 -11.45
C GLY A 393 17.30 -0.81 -11.08
N ASP A 394 16.93 -0.69 -9.81
CA ASP A 394 15.52 -0.66 -9.39
C ASP A 394 14.96 0.76 -9.41
N ASN A 395 14.45 1.18 -10.57
CA ASN A 395 13.74 2.45 -10.71
C ASN A 395 12.32 2.40 -10.09
N ASN A 396 11.75 1.20 -9.93
CA ASN A 396 10.36 1.02 -9.47
C ASN A 396 10.20 1.44 -8.00
N SER A 397 11.18 1.15 -7.15
CA SER A 397 11.18 1.63 -5.76
C SER A 397 11.17 3.16 -5.68
N SER A 398 11.94 3.84 -6.54
CA SER A 398 11.94 5.30 -6.59
C SER A 398 10.64 5.87 -7.15
N VAL A 399 10.02 5.21 -8.12
CA VAL A 399 8.73 5.61 -8.70
C VAL A 399 7.58 5.40 -7.70
N SER A 400 7.61 4.32 -6.92
CA SER A 400 6.64 4.07 -5.85
C SER A 400 6.69 5.15 -4.76
N ASN A 401 7.89 5.60 -4.36
CA ASN A 401 8.03 6.73 -3.45
C ASN A 401 7.50 8.03 -4.06
N LEU A 402 7.71 8.24 -5.37
CA LEU A 402 7.12 9.39 -6.07
C LEU A 402 5.59 9.33 -6.05
N HIS A 403 4.97 8.15 -6.23
CA HIS A 403 3.51 7.99 -6.11
C HIS A 403 3.00 8.44 -4.74
N ASN A 404 3.68 8.03 -3.66
CA ASN A 404 3.33 8.47 -2.31
C ASN A 404 3.43 9.99 -2.18
N PHE A 405 4.53 10.57 -2.66
CA PHE A 405 4.77 12.01 -2.63
C PHE A 405 3.70 12.81 -3.39
N LEU A 406 3.28 12.34 -4.56
CA LEU A 406 2.27 12.97 -5.41
C LEU A 406 0.85 12.93 -4.84
N ALA A 407 0.55 11.93 -4.00
CA ALA A 407 -0.75 11.78 -3.38
C ALA A 407 -0.96 12.71 -2.16
N VAL A 408 0.12 13.23 -1.54
CA VAL A 408 0.05 14.08 -0.34
C VAL A 408 -0.86 15.30 -0.54
N PRO A 409 -0.74 16.12 -1.60
CA PRO A 409 -1.61 17.28 -1.77
C PRO A 409 -3.09 16.94 -1.95
N ILE A 410 -3.40 15.76 -2.53
CA ILE A 410 -4.78 15.32 -2.73
C ILE A 410 -5.37 14.86 -1.40
N GLN A 411 -4.64 14.01 -0.68
CA GLN A 411 -5.11 13.41 0.56
C GLN A 411 -5.34 14.44 1.68
N PHE A 412 -4.50 15.48 1.76
CA PHE A 412 -4.58 16.50 2.81
C PHE A 412 -5.20 17.83 2.35
N SER A 413 -5.82 17.85 1.16
CA SER A 413 -6.52 19.03 0.60
C SER A 413 -7.57 19.60 1.56
N VAL A 414 -8.33 18.73 2.20
CA VAL A 414 -9.40 19.06 3.15
C VAL A 414 -8.84 19.62 4.44
N THR A 415 -7.84 18.94 5.02
CA THR A 415 -7.14 19.41 6.22
C THR A 415 -6.49 20.78 5.98
N ALA A 416 -5.94 21.00 4.78
CA ALA A 416 -5.40 22.30 4.38
C ALA A 416 -6.48 23.39 4.34
N ASN A 417 -7.68 23.07 3.86
CA ASN A 417 -8.81 24.00 3.83
C ASN A 417 -9.32 24.34 5.25
N GLU A 418 -9.46 23.34 6.11
CA GLU A 418 -9.83 23.51 7.51
C GLU A 418 -8.81 24.37 8.27
N TYR A 419 -7.52 24.10 8.08
CA TYR A 419 -6.44 24.89 8.68
C TYR A 419 -6.46 26.35 8.21
N ALA A 420 -6.70 26.58 6.91
CA ALA A 420 -6.82 27.92 6.36
C ALA A 420 -8.00 28.69 6.99
N ASN A 421 -9.16 28.04 7.14
CA ASN A 421 -10.32 28.63 7.82
C ASN A 421 -10.04 28.95 9.28
N TYR A 422 -9.40 28.05 10.02
CA TYR A 422 -8.99 28.29 11.41
C TYR A 422 -8.07 29.52 11.51
N THR A 423 -7.08 29.62 10.62
CA THR A 423 -6.12 30.75 10.58
C THR A 423 -6.81 32.07 10.26
N VAL A 424 -7.82 32.05 9.37
CA VAL A 424 -8.63 33.23 9.04
C VAL A 424 -9.44 33.71 10.24
N THR A 425 -10.07 32.80 10.97
CA THR A 425 -10.83 33.09 12.19
C THR A 425 -9.92 33.66 13.29
N GLU A 426 -8.78 33.04 13.56
CA GLU A 426 -7.83 33.50 14.58
C GLU A 426 -7.32 34.93 14.31
N ARG A 427 -7.15 35.29 13.03
CA ARG A 427 -6.71 36.62 12.61
C ARG A 427 -7.84 37.63 12.44
N GLY A 428 -9.10 37.23 12.67
CA GLY A 428 -10.28 38.09 12.50
C GLY A 428 -10.55 38.51 11.05
N TRP A 429 -10.09 37.71 10.07
CA TRP A 429 -10.23 37.99 8.63
C TRP A 429 -11.50 37.39 8.01
N GLU A 430 -12.43 36.90 8.84
CA GLU A 430 -13.66 36.20 8.44
C GLU A 430 -14.56 37.00 7.49
N LYS A 431 -14.47 38.33 7.51
CA LYS A 431 -15.23 39.23 6.64
C LYS A 431 -14.57 39.49 5.29
N VAL A 432 -13.31 39.09 5.12
CA VAL A 432 -12.49 39.38 3.94
C VAL A 432 -12.26 38.14 3.10
N VAL A 433 -12.12 36.97 3.73
CA VAL A 433 -11.88 35.69 3.05
C VAL A 433 -12.63 34.59 3.80
N GLN A 434 -13.37 33.75 3.07
CA GLN A 434 -13.94 32.51 3.58
C GLN A 434 -13.63 31.39 2.58
N PHE A 435 -13.21 30.23 3.07
CA PHE A 435 -13.03 29.05 2.22
C PHE A 435 -14.17 28.07 2.50
N PRO A 436 -15.32 28.19 1.82
CA PRO A 436 -16.44 27.29 2.06
C PRO A 436 -16.04 25.85 1.70
N MET A 437 -16.43 24.90 2.55
CA MET A 437 -16.36 23.48 2.19
C MET A 437 -17.39 23.22 1.08
N PRO A 438 -17.02 22.55 -0.03
CA PRO A 438 -17.96 22.22 -1.09
C PRO A 438 -19.17 21.43 -0.58
N ASP A 439 -20.34 21.67 -1.15
CA ASP A 439 -21.59 20.99 -0.76
C ASP A 439 -21.50 19.46 -0.85
N GLU A 440 -20.68 18.96 -1.78
CA GLU A 440 -20.38 17.54 -2.00
C GLU A 440 -19.58 16.87 -0.88
N MET A 441 -19.07 17.65 0.07
CA MET A 441 -18.44 17.13 1.28
C MET A 441 -19.41 16.99 2.44
N ILE A 442 -20.61 17.58 2.34
CA ILE A 442 -21.61 17.51 3.39
C ILE A 442 -22.23 16.12 3.37
N THR A 443 -21.96 15.33 4.41
CA THR A 443 -22.50 13.97 4.49
C THR A 443 -22.74 13.50 5.92
N VAL A 444 -23.10 12.23 6.07
CA VAL A 444 -23.45 11.58 7.32
C VAL A 444 -22.50 10.40 7.58
N ALA A 445 -21.88 10.42 8.75
CA ALA A 445 -21.20 9.27 9.33
C ALA A 445 -22.21 8.42 10.12
N ARG A 446 -22.15 7.11 9.95
CA ARG A 446 -23.03 6.13 10.60
C ARG A 446 -22.22 5.05 11.30
N GLY A 447 -22.47 4.87 12.59
CA GLY A 447 -21.91 3.80 13.39
C GLY A 447 -22.66 2.47 13.19
N GLY A 448 -21.94 1.37 13.34
CA GLY A 448 -22.48 0.02 13.25
C GLY A 448 -21.42 -1.02 13.59
N SER A 449 -21.69 -2.26 13.18
CA SER A 449 -20.74 -3.36 13.28
C SER A 449 -20.36 -3.87 11.89
N SER A 450 -19.17 -4.45 11.77
CA SER A 450 -18.72 -5.11 10.55
C SER A 450 -18.73 -6.62 10.72
N SER A 451 -19.21 -7.32 9.70
CA SER A 451 -18.98 -8.76 9.54
C SER A 451 -18.20 -8.98 8.24
N SER A 452 -17.37 -10.01 8.20
CA SER A 452 -16.65 -10.44 7.00
C SER A 452 -16.96 -11.89 6.71
N ARG A 453 -17.05 -12.24 5.42
CA ARG A 453 -17.13 -13.63 4.96
C ARG A 453 -15.97 -13.93 4.02
N LEU A 454 -15.47 -15.15 4.08
CA LEU A 454 -14.49 -15.65 3.11
C LEU A 454 -15.13 -15.72 1.72
N ALA A 455 -14.49 -15.09 0.74
CA ALA A 455 -14.79 -15.19 -0.69
C ALA A 455 -13.65 -15.94 -1.39
N ILE A 456 -13.97 -17.09 -1.97
CA ILE A 456 -12.98 -17.92 -2.67
C ILE A 456 -13.12 -17.68 -4.16
N LEU A 457 -12.04 -17.23 -4.79
CA LEU A 457 -12.00 -16.97 -6.23
C LEU A 457 -12.21 -18.27 -7.03
N PRO A 458 -12.90 -18.22 -8.20
CA PRO A 458 -13.10 -19.39 -9.04
C PRO A 458 -11.79 -19.94 -9.62
N TRP A 459 -11.67 -21.26 -9.67
CA TRP A 459 -10.49 -21.96 -10.19
C TRP A 459 -10.78 -22.56 -11.59
N ALA A 460 -9.77 -22.52 -12.47
CA ALA A 460 -9.71 -23.33 -13.68
C ALA A 460 -8.42 -24.16 -13.63
N GLY A 461 -8.54 -25.49 -13.49
CA GLY A 461 -7.41 -26.41 -13.50
C GLY A 461 -7.17 -26.93 -14.91
N TRP A 462 -6.00 -26.61 -15.49
CA TRP A 462 -5.58 -27.19 -16.76
C TRP A 462 -4.75 -28.44 -16.50
N VAL A 463 -5.29 -29.61 -16.86
CA VAL A 463 -4.55 -30.87 -16.82
C VAL A 463 -3.88 -31.07 -18.17
N PHE A 464 -2.57 -30.85 -18.23
CA PHE A 464 -1.76 -31.21 -19.40
C PHE A 464 -1.42 -32.69 -19.30
N ILE A 465 -2.13 -33.51 -20.07
CA ILE A 465 -1.75 -34.91 -20.30
C ILE A 465 -0.74 -34.90 -21.45
N THR A 466 0.54 -35.04 -21.12
CA THR A 466 1.58 -35.28 -22.12
C THR A 466 1.53 -36.77 -22.48
N ALA A 467 1.30 -37.07 -23.76
CA ALA A 467 1.26 -38.43 -24.30
C ALA A 467 2.64 -39.10 -24.36
#